data_AF-A0A3D2ZAB9-F1
#
_entry.id   AF-A0A3D2ZAB9-F1
#
_cell.length_a   1.000
_cell.length_b   1.000
_cell.length_c   1.000
_cell.angle_alpha   90.00
_cell.angle_beta   90.00
_cell.angle_gamma   90.00
#
_symmetry.space_group_name_H-M   'P 1'
#
loop_
_entity.id
_entity.type
_entity.pdbx_description
1 polymer ?
#
loop_
_entity_poly.entity_id
_entity_poly.type
_entity_poly.pdbx_seq_one_letter_code
_entity_poly.pdbx_strand_id
1 'polypeptide(L)' 'MCRGPMIEPDDLPGRILASLTGPRRGSPDDFEEARRLFEREYLEGLLRRSGGNVSHAAHASGMHRSTFIYEIYLR' A
#
# COMPACT_ATOMS: atom_id res chain seq x y z
N MET A 1 33.53 -3.06 17.82
CA MET A 1 33.72 -1.64 18.16
C MET A 1 32.84 -0.84 17.19
N CYS A 2 31.63 -0.46 17.59
CA CYS A 2 30.76 0.39 16.75
C CYS A 2 31.22 1.85 16.87
N ARG A 3 31.39 2.55 15.75
CA ARG A 3 31.93 3.91 15.68
C ARG A 3 30.83 4.96 15.97
N GLY A 4 30.52 5.17 17.24
CA GLY A 4 29.64 6.27 17.68
C GLY A 4 28.13 6.03 17.49
N PRO A 5 27.28 7.04 17.78
CA PRO A 5 25.82 6.91 17.81
C PRO A 5 25.14 7.04 16.43
N MET A 6 25.88 7.46 15.40
CA MET A 6 25.37 7.64 14.04
C MET A 6 25.80 6.44 13.18
N ILE A 7 24.86 5.89 12.41
CA ILE A 7 25.15 4.82 11.45
C ILE A 7 25.49 5.48 10.11
N GLU A 8 26.69 5.25 9.62
CA GLU A 8 27.12 5.69 8.29
C GLU A 8 26.77 4.63 7.23
N PRO A 9 26.64 4.99 5.95
CA PRO A 9 26.36 4.02 4.88
C PRO A 9 27.35 2.84 4.85
N ASP A 10 28.63 3.08 5.15
CA ASP A 10 29.67 2.05 5.21
C ASP A 10 29.49 1.04 6.36
N ASP A 11 28.69 1.37 7.37
CA ASP A 11 28.34 0.47 8.47
C ASP A 11 27.25 -0.54 8.07
N LEU A 12 26.62 -0.37 6.91
CA LEU A 12 25.57 -1.25 6.44
C LEU A 12 26.15 -2.55 5.85
N PRO A 13 25.52 -3.70 6.11
CA PRO A 13 25.95 -4.97 5.52
C PRO A 13 25.87 -4.91 3.99
N GLY A 14 26.82 -5.55 3.31
CA GLY A 14 27.00 -5.47 1.85
C GLY A 14 25.75 -5.73 0.99
N ARG A 15 24.78 -6.52 1.49
CA ARG A 15 23.48 -6.72 0.82
C ARG A 15 22.64 -5.45 0.70
N ILE A 16 22.71 -4.56 1.70
CA ILE A 16 21.99 -3.28 1.71
C ILE A 16 22.72 -2.30 0.79
N LEU A 17 24.05 -2.24 0.88
CA LEU A 17 24.88 -1.46 -0.05
C LEU A 17 24.62 -1.85 -1.52
N ALA A 18 24.58 -3.15 -1.82
CA ALA A 18 24.28 -3.64 -3.18
C ALA A 18 22.88 -3.24 -3.66
N SER A 19 21.89 -3.16 -2.76
CA SER A 19 20.53 -2.74 -3.09
C SER A 19 20.42 -1.24 -3.41
N LEU A 20 21.30 -0.40 -2.86
CA LEU A 20 21.37 1.03 -3.17
C LEU A 20 21.92 1.30 -4.57
N THR A 21 22.81 0.44 -5.05
CA THR A 21 23.44 0.53 -6.38
C THR A 21 22.71 -0.25 -7.47
N GLY A 22 21.76 -1.11 -7.10
CA GLY A 22 20.99 -1.90 -8.05
C GLY A 22 19.96 -1.04 -8.82
N PRO A 23 19.51 -1.48 -10.00
CA PRO A 23 18.39 -0.83 -10.66
C PRO A 23 17.19 -0.84 -9.71
N ARG A 24 16.59 0.35 -9.49
CA ARG A 24 15.33 0.47 -8.74
C ARG A 24 14.31 -0.46 -9.39
N ARG A 25 13.96 -1.54 -8.69
CA ARG A 25 12.92 -2.47 -9.12
C ARG A 25 11.59 -1.86 -8.72
N GLY A 26 10.88 -1.33 -9.69
CA GLY A 26 9.58 -0.67 -9.53
C GLY A 26 9.42 0.41 -10.58
N SER A 27 8.64 0.12 -11.61
CA SER A 27 8.13 1.12 -12.53
C SER A 27 6.94 1.85 -11.91
N PRO A 28 6.59 3.05 -12.39
CA PRO A 28 5.30 3.69 -12.04
C PRO A 28 4.11 2.76 -12.31
N ASP A 29 4.18 1.96 -13.37
CA ASP A 29 3.14 1.00 -13.74
C ASP A 29 2.98 -0.09 -12.67
N ASP A 30 4.08 -0.58 -12.09
CA ASP A 30 4.05 -1.55 -10.98
C ASP A 30 3.36 -0.96 -9.74
N PHE A 31 3.57 0.34 -9.48
CA PHE A 31 2.92 1.03 -8.37
C PHE A 31 1.42 1.20 -8.62
N GLU A 32 1.02 1.62 -9.82
CA GLU A 32 -0.39 1.78 -10.17
C GLU A 32 -1.16 0.47 -10.06
N GLU A 33 -0.57 -0.63 -10.55
CA GLU A 33 -1.17 -1.96 -10.45
C GLU A 33 -1.24 -2.45 -9.00
N ALA A 34 -0.17 -2.29 -8.22
CA ALA A 34 -0.16 -2.64 -6.81
C ALA A 34 -1.21 -1.84 -6.02
N ARG A 35 -1.35 -0.54 -6.32
CA ARG A 35 -2.38 0.32 -5.71
C ARG A 35 -3.78 -0.18 -6.06
N ARG A 36 -4.02 -0.51 -7.33
CA ARG A 36 -5.33 -1.01 -7.80
C ARG A 36 -5.73 -2.31 -7.12
N LEU A 37 -4.80 -3.27 -7.02
CA LEU A 37 -5.04 -4.55 -6.36
C LEU A 37 -5.34 -4.34 -4.87
N PHE A 38 -4.54 -3.51 -4.19
CA PHE A 38 -4.75 -3.17 -2.79
C PHE A 38 -6.11 -2.50 -2.55
N GLU A 39 -6.47 -1.51 -3.38
CA GLU A 39 -7.73 -0.76 -3.26
C GLU A 39 -8.93 -1.71 -3.36
N ARG A 40 -8.93 -2.60 -4.35
CA ARG A 40 -9.98 -3.62 -4.51
C ARG A 40 -10.11 -4.51 -3.28
N GLU A 41 -9.01 -5.11 -2.83
CA GLU A 41 -9.03 -6.03 -1.68
C GLU A 41 -9.47 -5.33 -0.39
N TYR A 42 -9.07 -4.08 -0.21
CA TYR A 42 -9.45 -3.26 0.93
C TYR A 42 -10.96 -3.00 0.97
N LEU A 43 -11.55 -2.56 -0.13
CA LEU A 43 -12.98 -2.22 -0.22
C LEU A 43 -13.87 -3.47 -0.12
N GLU A 44 -13.50 -4.56 -0.79
CA GLU A 44 -14.20 -5.84 -0.63
C GLU A 44 -14.11 -6.35 0.81
N GLY A 45 -12.93 -6.22 1.44
CA GLY A 45 -12.72 -6.60 2.83
C GLY A 45 -13.61 -5.79 3.77
N LEU A 46 -13.77 -4.49 3.54
CA LEU A 46 -14.69 -3.65 4.30
C LEU A 46 -16.15 -4.09 4.14
N LEU A 47 -16.58 -4.38 2.92
CA LEU A 47 -17.94 -4.84 2.66
C LEU A 47 -18.22 -6.19 3.32
N ARG A 48 -17.25 -7.12 3.32
CA ARG A 48 -17.36 -8.40 4.04
C ARG A 48 -17.46 -8.17 5.55
N ARG A 49 -16.60 -7.32 6.12
CA ARG A 49 -16.62 -7.01 7.57
C ARG A 49 -17.90 -6.31 8.01
N SER A 50 -18.51 -5.50 7.14
CA SER A 50 -19.79 -4.84 7.42
C SER A 50 -21.02 -5.73 7.16
N GLY A 51 -20.82 -7.00 6.77
CA GLY A 51 -21.92 -7.91 6.44
C GLY A 51 -22.73 -7.47 5.21
N GLY A 52 -22.08 -6.79 4.26
CA GLY A 52 -22.74 -6.25 3.07
C GLY A 52 -23.41 -4.88 3.28
N ASN A 53 -23.31 -4.29 4.49
CA ASN A 53 -23.84 -2.95 4.72
C ASN A 53 -22.91 -1.90 4.08
N VAL A 54 -23.34 -1.41 2.92
CA VAL A 54 -22.59 -0.43 2.11
C VAL A 54 -22.42 0.91 2.84
N SER A 55 -23.43 1.36 3.58
CA SER A 55 -23.35 2.63 4.33
C SER A 55 -22.32 2.54 5.45
N HIS A 56 -22.28 1.40 6.14
CA HIS A 56 -21.29 1.14 7.19
C HIS A 56 -19.88 1.00 6.62
N ALA A 57 -19.72 0.29 5.49
CA ALA A 57 -18.44 0.15 4.82
C ALA A 57 -17.89 1.49 4.30
N ALA A 58 -18.74 2.32 3.70
CA ALA A 58 -18.38 3.67 3.26
C ALA A 58 -17.96 4.58 4.42
N HIS A 59 -18.70 4.53 5.54
CA HIS A 59 -18.31 5.25 6.75
C HIS A 59 -16.95 4.79 7.28
N ALA A 60 -16.70 3.47 7.31
CA ALA A 60 -15.43 2.90 7.74
C ALA A 60 -14.26 3.23 6.81
N SER A 61 -14.50 3.47 5.52
CA SER A 61 -13.49 3.98 4.60
C SER A 61 -13.38 5.51 4.57
N GLY A 62 -14.21 6.23 5.32
CA GLY A 62 -14.28 7.70 5.27
C GLY A 62 -14.81 8.26 3.95
N MET A 63 -15.47 7.43 3.13
CA MET A 63 -16.01 7.84 1.83
C MET A 63 -17.50 8.13 1.92
N HIS A 64 -17.98 8.95 0.99
CA HIS A 64 -19.41 9.04 0.75
C HIS A 64 -19.94 7.72 0.16
N ARG A 65 -21.17 7.35 0.52
CA ARG A 65 -21.79 6.08 0.08
C ARG A 65 -21.80 5.89 -1.43
N SER A 66 -22.09 6.96 -2.19
CA SER A 66 -22.11 6.91 -3.66
C SER A 66 -20.73 6.65 -4.25
N THR A 67 -19.69 7.28 -3.69
CA THR A 67 -18.30 7.07 -4.10
C THR A 67 -17.88 5.64 -3.83
N PHE A 68 -18.18 5.11 -2.66
CA PHE A 68 -17.86 3.72 -2.30
C PHE A 68 -18.52 2.71 -3.27
N ILE A 69 -19.78 2.93 -3.66
CA ILE A 69 -20.47 2.09 -4.64
C ILE A 69 -19.78 2.16 -6.01
N TYR A 70 -19.40 3.35 -6.45
CA TYR A 70 -18.71 3.53 -7.72
C TYR A 70 -17.39 2.76 -7.74
N GLU A 71 -16.58 2.89 -6.69
CA GLU A 71 -15.29 2.21 -6.58
C GLU A 71 -15.40 0.68 -6.56
N ILE A 72 -16.50 0.11 -6.04
CA ILE A 72 -16.69 -1.35 -6.02
C ILE A 72 -17.26 -1.91 -7.33
N TYR A 73 -18.19 -1.20 -7.97
CA TYR A 73 -19.01 -1.77 -9.06
C TYR A 73 -18.70 -1.24 -10.46
N LEU A 74 -18.03 -0.10 -10.58
CA LEU A 74 -17.76 0.54 -11.87
C LEU A 74 -16.26 0.61 -12.21
N ARG A 75 -15.41 0.04 -11.37
CA ARG A 75 -13.95 0.05 -11.50
C ARG A 75 -13.40 -1.38 -11.51
#